data_AF-A0A2V9AJY6-F1
#
_entry.id   AF-A0A2V9AJY6-F1
#
_cell.length_a   1.000
_cell.length_b   1.000
_cell.length_c   1.000
_cell.angle_alpha   90.00
_cell.angle_beta   90.00
_cell.angle_gamma   90.00
#
_symmetry.space_group_name_H-M   'P 1'
#
loop_
_entity.id
_entity.type
_entity.pdbx_description
1 polymer ?
#
loop_
_entity_poly.entity_id
_entity_poly.type
_entity_poly.pdbx_seq_one_letter_code
_entity_poly.pdbx_strand_id
1 'polypeptide(L)'
;MGNVAHTVDELIAAVGATYRAIDIRSVAILKQESWVNVMAAVRLTYEDVETANARLAKLAHRFPPVRTELLRIDSCVRPFKDWPDFCLEIKLKGALQMGEVEFQLRQKPDLPAASGYIQWGYSRLRSFDGRAWPGLTINFDIGGMSPLFEGQYNREAHLLGYGDALEAVNALCELNVSQQDFGCDLSFCFPVFVNISQIRVNAPKKRIDVEVQRHRSFSGLRAIACVRGQTVLADAPFREQISLRLITQMTPASKLFRRRALYKFKT
;
A
#
# COMPACT_ATOMS: atom_id res chain seq x y z
N MET A 1 15.27 -17.54 -6.12
CA MET A 1 15.70 -16.42 -5.24
C MET A 1 14.57 -16.26 -4.25
N GLY A 2 14.86 -16.40 -2.96
CA GLY A 2 13.88 -15.99 -1.95
C GLY A 2 13.56 -14.52 -2.15
N ASN A 3 12.31 -14.13 -1.93
CA ASN A 3 11.99 -12.72 -1.82
C ASN A 3 12.89 -12.15 -0.72
N VAL A 4 13.55 -11.01 -0.96
CA VAL A 4 14.36 -10.35 0.07
C VAL A 4 13.40 -9.57 0.94
N ALA A 5 13.47 -9.80 2.25
CA ALA A 5 12.72 -9.00 3.20
C ALA A 5 13.35 -7.61 3.25
N HIS A 6 12.51 -6.59 3.21
CA HIS A 6 12.90 -5.20 3.36
C HIS A 6 12.20 -4.61 4.57
N THR A 7 12.92 -3.81 5.36
CA THR A 7 12.27 -2.98 6.37
C THR A 7 11.59 -1.78 5.71
N VAL A 8 10.66 -1.17 6.44
CA VAL A 8 10.07 0.11 6.07
C VAL A 8 11.15 1.19 5.88
N ASP A 9 12.09 1.30 6.82
CA ASP A 9 13.15 2.31 6.74
C ASP A 9 14.08 2.12 5.54
N GLU A 10 14.42 0.87 5.20
CA GLU A 10 15.21 0.56 4.01
C GLU A 10 14.50 1.03 2.74
N LEU A 11 13.18 0.80 2.65
CA LEU A 11 12.39 1.26 1.51
C LEU A 11 12.27 2.78 1.47
N ILE A 12 12.06 3.44 2.60
CA ILE A 12 12.00 4.91 2.65
C ILE A 12 13.35 5.51 2.26
N ALA A 13 14.48 4.94 2.71
CA ALA A 13 15.79 5.39 2.29
C ALA A 13 16.00 5.23 0.77
N ALA A 14 15.50 4.16 0.17
CA ALA A 14 15.67 3.88 -1.25
C ALA A 14 14.71 4.67 -2.17
N VAL A 15 13.45 4.83 -1.76
CA VAL A 15 12.36 5.34 -2.62
C VAL A 15 11.54 6.46 -2.01
N GLY A 16 11.93 6.96 -0.83
CA GLY A 16 11.21 7.99 -0.05
C GLY A 16 10.95 9.28 -0.81
N ALA A 17 11.85 9.67 -1.71
CA ALA A 17 11.70 10.86 -2.57
C ALA A 17 10.52 10.77 -3.56
N THR A 18 9.87 9.60 -3.68
CA THR A 18 8.66 9.43 -4.47
C THR A 18 7.38 9.76 -3.71
N TYR A 19 7.40 9.74 -2.37
CA TYR A 19 6.25 10.00 -1.53
C TYR A 19 6.10 11.50 -1.24
N ARG A 20 4.86 11.94 -1.10
CA ARG A 20 4.48 13.33 -0.84
C ARG A 20 3.47 13.46 0.29
N ALA A 21 2.65 12.44 0.51
CA ALA A 21 1.65 12.43 1.57
C ALA A 21 1.45 11.03 2.18
N ILE A 22 0.93 11.04 3.41
CA ILE A 22 0.48 9.88 4.19
C ILE A 22 -1.06 9.94 4.19
N ASP A 23 -1.71 9.02 3.49
CA ASP A 23 -3.18 8.83 3.50
C ASP A 23 -3.53 7.85 4.62
N ILE A 24 -4.33 8.30 5.58
CA ILE A 24 -4.73 7.56 6.77
C ILE A 24 -6.25 7.44 6.77
N ARG A 25 -6.75 6.24 6.96
CA ARG A 25 -8.19 5.98 7.14
C ARG A 25 -8.37 5.00 8.27
N SER A 26 -9.29 5.27 9.16
CA SER A 26 -9.47 4.44 10.35
C SER A 26 -10.93 4.29 10.69
N VAL A 27 -11.21 3.11 11.22
CA VAL A 27 -12.47 2.67 11.76
C VAL A 27 -12.23 2.49 13.25
N ALA A 28 -13.04 3.17 14.05
CA ALA A 28 -12.99 3.13 15.49
C ALA A 28 -14.38 2.80 16.06
N ILE A 29 -14.38 2.12 17.20
CA ILE A 29 -15.57 1.86 18.01
C ILE A 29 -15.45 2.58 19.34
N LEU A 30 -16.58 2.99 19.91
CA LEU A 30 -16.58 3.56 21.26
C LEU A 30 -16.50 2.45 22.29
N LYS A 31 -15.47 2.48 23.16
CA LYS A 31 -15.30 1.56 24.28
C LYS A 31 -14.82 2.31 25.51
N GLN A 32 -15.55 2.20 26.62
CA GLN A 32 -15.17 2.83 27.90
C GLN A 32 -14.79 4.31 27.70
N GLU A 33 -15.68 5.07 27.04
CA GLU A 33 -15.53 6.51 26.76
C GLU A 33 -14.41 6.90 25.78
N SER A 34 -13.69 5.93 25.21
CA SER A 34 -12.60 6.19 24.25
C SER A 34 -12.88 5.56 22.89
N TRP A 35 -12.46 6.25 21.83
CA TRP A 35 -12.47 5.69 20.48
C TRP A 35 -11.29 4.73 20.31
N VAL A 36 -11.59 3.45 20.13
CA VAL A 36 -10.60 2.40 19.92
C VAL A 36 -10.57 2.04 18.45
N ASN A 37 -9.42 2.19 17.80
CA ASN A 37 -9.20 1.74 16.45
C ASN A 37 -9.42 0.22 16.38
N VAL A 38 -10.24 -0.19 15.42
CA VAL A 38 -10.47 -1.60 15.10
C VAL A 38 -9.93 -1.97 13.75
N MET A 39 -9.68 -0.98 12.88
CA MET A 39 -9.04 -1.15 11.58
C MET A 39 -8.55 0.19 11.04
N ALA A 40 -7.29 0.28 10.64
CA ALA A 40 -6.74 1.42 9.93
C ALA A 40 -6.04 1.01 8.64
N ALA A 41 -6.19 1.81 7.60
CA ALA A 41 -5.47 1.73 6.35
C ALA A 41 -4.56 2.95 6.25
N VAL A 42 -3.24 2.72 6.24
CA VAL A 42 -2.26 3.78 6.05
C VAL A 42 -1.51 3.52 4.74
N ARG A 43 -1.38 4.56 3.92
CA ARG A 43 -0.79 4.49 2.58
C ARG A 43 0.15 5.65 2.37
N LEU A 44 1.36 5.37 1.92
CA LEU A 44 2.20 6.42 1.35
C LEU A 44 1.83 6.66 -0.11
N THR A 45 1.69 7.93 -0.50
CA THR A 45 1.24 8.29 -1.85
C THR A 45 2.24 9.26 -2.51
N TYR A 46 2.30 9.24 -3.84
CA TYR A 46 3.03 10.26 -4.62
C TYR A 46 2.21 11.53 -4.85
N GLU A 47 0.93 11.54 -4.45
CA GLU A 47 0.05 12.69 -4.53
C GLU A 47 0.44 13.71 -3.46
N ASP A 48 0.44 15.00 -3.80
CA ASP A 48 0.51 16.04 -2.78
C ASP A 48 -0.74 16.01 -1.88
N VAL A 49 -0.62 16.65 -0.73
CA VAL A 49 -1.65 16.64 0.32
C VAL A 49 -3.00 17.15 -0.20
N GLU A 50 -3.00 18.21 -1.01
CA GLU A 50 -4.22 18.79 -1.58
C GLU A 50 -4.91 17.81 -2.54
N THR A 51 -4.16 17.18 -3.44
CA THR A 51 -4.68 16.19 -4.38
C THR A 51 -5.27 14.98 -3.65
N ALA A 52 -4.56 14.47 -2.65
CA ALA A 52 -5.03 13.34 -1.85
C ALA A 52 -6.28 13.70 -1.03
N ASN A 53 -6.34 14.89 -0.42
CA ASN A 53 -7.54 15.39 0.27
C ASN A 53 -8.73 15.55 -0.67
N ALA A 54 -8.53 16.09 -1.88
CA ALA A 54 -9.58 16.21 -2.88
C ALA A 54 -10.14 14.84 -3.29
N ARG A 55 -9.30 13.81 -3.33
CA ARG A 55 -9.73 12.43 -3.59
C ARG A 55 -10.56 11.88 -2.43
N LEU A 56 -10.15 12.09 -1.18
CA LEU A 56 -10.95 11.70 0.00
C LEU A 56 -12.30 12.44 0.03
N ALA A 57 -12.32 13.73 -0.31
CA ALA A 57 -13.56 14.51 -0.38
C ALA A 57 -14.54 13.97 -1.43
N LYS A 58 -14.04 13.53 -2.60
CA LYS A 58 -14.88 12.86 -3.61
C LYS A 58 -15.48 11.56 -3.09
N LEU A 59 -14.72 10.80 -2.31
CA LEU A 59 -15.22 9.57 -1.69
C LEU A 59 -16.32 9.88 -0.66
N ALA A 60 -16.09 10.86 0.22
CA ALA A 60 -17.06 11.32 1.21
C ALA A 60 -18.33 11.93 0.60
N HIS A 61 -18.26 12.44 -0.63
CA HIS A 61 -19.45 12.89 -1.36
C HIS A 61 -20.28 11.73 -1.91
N ARG A 62 -19.64 10.59 -2.24
CA ARG A 62 -20.30 9.41 -2.79
C ARG A 62 -20.93 8.52 -1.72
N PHE A 63 -20.36 8.52 -0.52
CA PHE A 63 -20.70 7.59 0.55
C PHE A 63 -21.05 8.35 1.83
N PRO A 64 -22.19 8.05 2.49
CA PRO A 64 -22.58 8.72 3.74
C PRO A 64 -21.49 8.61 4.82
N PRO A 65 -21.17 9.67 5.56
CA PRO A 65 -20.16 9.61 6.61
C PRO A 65 -20.64 8.73 7.77
N VAL A 66 -19.72 7.98 8.37
CA VAL A 66 -20.01 7.13 9.55
C VAL A 66 -19.43 7.79 10.80
N ARG A 67 -20.28 8.50 11.54
CA ARG A 67 -19.96 9.15 12.82
C ARG A 67 -21.16 9.02 13.75
N THR A 68 -21.32 7.85 14.33
CA THR A 68 -22.45 7.54 15.21
C THR A 68 -22.02 7.46 16.68
N GLU A 69 -22.91 7.02 17.57
CA GLU A 69 -22.60 6.86 18.99
C GLU A 69 -21.54 5.77 19.23
N LEU A 70 -21.61 4.66 18.48
CA LEU A 70 -20.75 3.49 18.72
C LEU A 70 -19.72 3.23 17.61
N LEU A 71 -19.93 3.77 16.41
CA LEU A 71 -19.09 3.50 15.23
C LEU A 71 -18.65 4.79 14.55
N ARG A 72 -17.36 4.87 14.26
CA ARG A 72 -16.76 6.04 13.60
C ARG A 72 -15.78 5.61 12.53
N ILE A 73 -15.87 6.23 11.35
CA ILE A 73 -14.92 6.07 10.26
C ILE A 73 -14.45 7.45 9.84
N ASP A 74 -13.16 7.70 9.98
CA ASP A 74 -12.54 8.97 9.59
C ASP A 74 -11.37 8.74 8.62
N SER A 75 -11.02 9.80 7.89
CA SER A 75 -9.88 9.83 6.98
C SER A 75 -9.15 11.16 7.10
N CYS A 76 -7.83 11.14 6.97
CA CYS A 76 -7.01 12.35 6.93
C CYS A 76 -5.77 12.13 6.06
N VAL A 77 -5.16 13.24 5.64
CA VAL A 77 -3.90 13.23 4.89
C VAL A 77 -2.91 14.12 5.59
N ARG A 78 -1.69 13.61 5.80
CA ARG A 78 -0.55 14.38 6.32
C ARG A 78 0.53 14.54 5.25
N PRO A 79 1.29 15.64 5.22
CA PRO A 79 2.46 15.72 4.36
C PRO A 79 3.51 14.68 4.75
N PHE A 80 4.23 14.11 3.78
CA PHE A 80 5.19 13.04 4.05
C PHE A 80 6.38 13.47 4.93
N LYS A 81 6.65 14.78 5.03
CA LYS A 81 7.66 15.32 5.96
C LYS A 81 7.34 14.99 7.43
N ASP A 82 6.07 14.72 7.76
CA ASP A 82 5.61 14.36 9.11
C ASP A 82 5.78 12.85 9.40
N TRP A 83 6.43 12.10 8.51
CA TRP A 83 6.67 10.66 8.68
C TRP A 83 7.34 10.29 10.02
N PRO A 84 8.43 10.96 10.47
CA PRO A 84 9.05 10.63 11.75
C PRO A 84 8.10 10.82 12.94
N ASP A 85 7.33 11.92 12.95
CA ASP A 85 6.37 12.23 14.00
C ASP A 85 5.22 11.22 14.01
N PHE A 86 4.73 10.83 12.82
CA PHE A 86 3.74 9.77 12.67
C PHE A 86 4.25 8.44 13.26
N CYS A 87 5.50 8.03 13.00
CA CYS A 87 6.05 6.82 13.61
C CYS A 87 6.15 6.91 15.14
N LEU A 88 6.56 8.07 15.67
CA LEU A 88 6.64 8.28 17.12
C LEU A 88 5.26 8.24 17.79
N GLU A 89 4.25 8.85 17.16
CA GLU A 89 2.85 8.81 17.60
C GLU A 89 2.35 7.37 17.75
N ILE A 90 2.52 6.56 16.70
CA ILE A 90 2.10 5.16 16.68
C ILE A 90 2.87 4.33 17.73
N LYS A 91 4.19 4.50 17.82
CA LYS A 91 5.05 3.68 18.69
C LYS A 91 4.95 4.05 20.17
N LEU A 92 4.97 5.34 20.50
CA LEU A 92 5.04 5.80 21.88
C LEU A 92 3.65 5.95 22.49
N LYS A 93 2.77 6.70 21.81
CA LYS A 93 1.41 6.94 22.31
C LYS A 93 0.55 5.70 22.12
N GLY A 94 0.72 4.99 21.00
CA GLY A 94 -0.17 3.88 20.64
C GLY A 94 -1.53 4.41 20.20
N ALA A 95 -1.53 5.53 19.50
CA ALA A 95 -2.73 6.20 19.06
C ALA A 95 -2.55 6.70 17.63
N LEU A 96 -3.66 6.94 16.95
CA LEU A 96 -3.75 7.54 15.63
C LEU A 96 -4.53 8.84 15.74
N GLN A 97 -3.84 9.97 15.56
CA GLN A 97 -4.42 11.30 15.61
C GLN A 97 -5.06 11.63 14.25
N MET A 98 -6.36 11.88 14.24
CA MET A 98 -7.13 12.21 13.06
C MET A 98 -7.83 13.56 13.26
N GLY A 99 -7.09 14.64 12.98
CA GLY A 99 -7.54 15.99 13.28
C GLY A 99 -7.62 16.21 14.79
N GLU A 100 -8.83 16.47 15.30
CA GLU A 100 -9.09 16.68 16.73
C GLU A 100 -9.39 15.38 17.48
N VAL A 101 -9.50 14.25 16.79
CA VAL A 101 -9.89 12.97 17.40
C VAL A 101 -8.68 12.05 17.51
N GLU A 102 -8.55 11.40 18.65
CA GLU A 102 -7.53 10.39 18.91
C GLU A 102 -8.17 9.00 18.89
N PHE A 103 -7.63 8.10 18.08
CA PHE A 103 -8.03 6.69 18.06
C PHE A 103 -6.97 5.82 18.73
N GLN A 104 -7.33 5.16 19.83
CA GLN A 104 -6.42 4.27 20.54
C GLN A 104 -6.16 3.02 19.72
N LEU A 105 -4.90 2.73 19.44
CA LEU A 105 -4.50 1.47 18.83
C LEU A 105 -4.47 0.36 19.88
N ARG A 106 -4.79 -0.86 19.46
CA ARG A 106 -4.73 -2.03 20.36
C ARG A 106 -3.30 -2.52 20.53
N GLN A 107 -2.44 -2.20 19.57
CA GLN A 107 -1.01 -2.49 19.59
C GLN A 107 -0.20 -1.23 19.26
N LYS A 108 1.06 -1.22 19.70
CA LYS A 108 2.02 -0.12 19.43
C LYS A 108 3.09 -0.60 18.43
N PRO A 109 2.77 -0.69 17.14
CA PRO A 109 3.70 -1.27 16.18
C PRO A 109 4.91 -0.35 15.93
N ASP A 110 6.08 -0.96 15.78
CA ASP A 110 7.30 -0.25 15.35
C ASP A 110 7.35 -0.22 13.82
N LEU A 111 6.64 0.76 13.22
CA LEU A 111 6.52 0.85 11.76
C LEU A 111 7.88 0.88 11.02
N PRO A 112 8.88 1.69 11.43
CA PRO A 112 10.21 1.71 10.81
C PRO A 112 10.91 0.35 10.72
N ALA A 113 10.80 -0.44 11.80
CA ALA A 113 11.48 -1.74 11.93
C ALA A 113 10.68 -2.90 11.32
N ALA A 114 9.39 -2.69 11.02
CA ALA A 114 8.56 -3.71 10.44
C ALA A 114 9.09 -4.09 9.05
N SER A 115 9.10 -5.39 8.76
CA SER A 115 9.68 -5.94 7.54
C SER A 115 8.71 -6.85 6.81
N GLY A 116 8.92 -6.97 5.52
CA GLY A 116 8.09 -7.79 4.64
C GLY A 116 8.71 -7.89 3.25
N TYR A 117 7.98 -8.48 2.34
CA TYR A 117 8.44 -8.67 0.97
C TYR A 117 7.70 -7.70 0.05
N ILE A 118 8.40 -7.16 -0.95
CA ILE A 118 7.73 -6.45 -2.04
C ILE A 118 6.99 -7.48 -2.88
N GLN A 119 5.67 -7.33 -3.01
CA GLN A 119 4.82 -8.29 -3.71
C GLN A 119 3.85 -7.59 -4.66
N TRP A 120 3.35 -8.37 -5.63
CA TRP A 120 2.29 -7.98 -6.54
C TRP A 120 0.97 -8.54 -6.06
N GLY A 121 -0.11 -7.77 -6.18
CA GLY A 121 -1.48 -8.26 -6.00
C GLY A 121 -1.86 -8.72 -4.59
N TYR A 122 -0.93 -8.67 -3.63
CA TYR A 122 -1.15 -9.07 -2.24
C TYR A 122 -1.27 -7.82 -1.37
N SER A 123 -2.47 -7.25 -1.29
CA SER A 123 -2.78 -6.15 -0.38
C SER A 123 -4.28 -6.12 -0.06
N ARG A 124 -4.62 -5.89 1.23
CA ARG A 124 -5.99 -5.59 1.65
C ARG A 124 -6.44 -4.21 1.19
N LEU A 125 -5.52 -3.35 0.77
CA LEU A 125 -5.81 -1.99 0.36
C LEU A 125 -6.13 -1.94 -1.14
N ARG A 126 -7.22 -1.27 -1.51
CA ARG A 126 -7.48 -0.95 -2.91
C ARG A 126 -6.46 0.06 -3.40
N SER A 127 -6.08 -0.07 -4.67
CA SER A 127 -5.26 0.94 -5.32
C SER A 127 -6.00 2.27 -5.37
N PHE A 128 -5.35 3.33 -4.90
CA PHE A 128 -5.94 4.67 -4.89
C PHE A 128 -5.94 5.34 -6.28
N ASP A 129 -5.05 4.91 -7.19
CA ASP A 129 -4.96 5.43 -8.56
C ASP A 129 -5.39 4.40 -9.62
N GLY A 130 -6.00 3.30 -9.18
CA GLY A 130 -6.44 2.19 -10.02
C GLY A 130 -5.30 1.34 -10.61
N ARG A 131 -4.03 1.64 -10.32
CA ARG A 131 -2.89 0.86 -10.80
C ARG A 131 -2.45 -0.14 -9.74
N ALA A 132 -2.16 -1.36 -10.17
CA ALA A 132 -1.49 -2.33 -9.32
C ALA A 132 0.01 -1.98 -9.27
N TRP A 133 0.44 -1.22 -8.27
CA TRP A 133 1.86 -1.03 -7.98
C TRP A 133 2.37 -2.21 -7.14
N PRO A 134 3.59 -2.70 -7.38
CA PRO A 134 4.22 -3.59 -6.42
C PRO A 134 4.42 -2.80 -5.14
N GLY A 135 4.28 -3.46 -3.99
CA GLY A 135 4.45 -2.78 -2.73
C GLY A 135 4.79 -3.72 -1.60
N LEU A 136 5.30 -3.13 -0.53
CA LEU A 136 5.42 -3.80 0.75
C LEU A 136 4.17 -3.46 1.55
N THR A 137 3.37 -4.48 1.84
CA THR A 137 2.18 -4.36 2.70
C THR A 137 2.47 -5.10 4.00
N ILE A 138 2.29 -4.42 5.13
CA ILE A 138 2.42 -4.99 6.47
C ILE A 138 1.07 -4.88 7.15
N ASN A 139 0.57 -6.00 7.67
CA ASN A 139 -0.65 -6.07 8.46
C ASN A 139 -0.28 -6.35 9.91
N PHE A 140 -0.78 -5.53 10.81
CA PHE A 140 -0.68 -5.72 12.25
C PHE A 140 -1.99 -6.33 12.73
N ASP A 141 -2.00 -7.66 12.75
CA ASP A 141 -3.17 -8.43 13.12
C ASP A 141 -3.27 -8.54 14.66
N ILE A 142 -4.51 -8.44 15.15
CA ILE A 142 -4.80 -8.58 16.59
C ILE A 142 -5.11 -10.02 17.00
N GLY A 143 -5.27 -10.91 16.02
CA GLY A 143 -5.80 -12.25 16.22
C GLY A 143 -7.31 -12.25 16.49
N GLY A 144 -7.98 -13.34 16.14
CA GLY A 144 -9.42 -13.50 16.35
C GLY A 144 -10.30 -12.72 15.37
N MET A 145 -11.59 -12.66 15.71
CA MET A 145 -12.64 -12.02 14.91
C MET A 145 -12.64 -10.51 15.13
N SER A 146 -12.90 -9.74 14.07
CA SER A 146 -13.05 -8.29 14.15
C SER A 146 -14.27 -7.91 15.01
N PRO A 147 -14.17 -6.91 15.91
CA PRO A 147 -15.33 -6.39 16.64
C PRO A 147 -16.47 -5.92 15.72
N LEU A 148 -16.14 -5.55 14.47
CA LEU A 148 -17.11 -5.13 13.46
C LEU A 148 -18.16 -6.20 13.10
N PHE A 149 -17.96 -7.46 13.49
CA PHE A 149 -18.95 -8.52 13.33
C PHE A 149 -20.08 -8.48 14.38
N GLU A 150 -19.91 -7.73 15.46
CA GLU A 150 -20.94 -7.60 16.48
C GLU A 150 -22.15 -6.83 15.93
N GLY A 151 -23.36 -7.34 16.21
CA GLY A 151 -24.60 -6.83 15.63
C GLY A 151 -24.88 -5.35 15.90
N GLN A 152 -24.35 -4.81 17.01
CA GLN A 152 -24.50 -3.40 17.35
C GLN A 152 -23.84 -2.46 16.33
N TYR A 153 -22.63 -2.76 15.85
CA TYR A 153 -21.95 -1.91 14.88
C TYR A 153 -22.55 -2.06 13.48
N ASN A 154 -23.04 -3.26 13.14
CA ASN A 154 -23.82 -3.44 11.92
C ASN A 154 -25.09 -2.60 11.94
N ARG A 155 -25.77 -2.48 13.09
CA ARG A 155 -26.94 -1.60 13.22
C ARG A 155 -26.60 -0.14 12.95
N GLU A 156 -25.48 0.36 13.49
CA GLU A 156 -25.00 1.72 13.22
C GLU A 156 -24.77 1.97 11.73
N ALA A 157 -24.15 1.02 11.03
CA ALA A 157 -23.93 1.10 9.59
C ALA A 157 -25.25 1.09 8.78
N HIS A 158 -26.21 0.25 9.17
CA HIS A 158 -27.54 0.18 8.53
C HIS A 158 -28.33 1.48 8.65
N LEU A 159 -28.25 2.18 9.79
CA LEU A 159 -28.92 3.47 9.97
C LEU A 159 -28.44 4.53 8.95
N LEU A 160 -27.25 4.34 8.39
CA LEU A 160 -26.64 5.22 7.40
C LEU A 160 -26.77 4.69 5.97
N GLY A 161 -27.51 3.59 5.76
CA GLY A 161 -27.79 3.01 4.45
C GLY A 161 -26.74 2.02 3.92
N TYR A 162 -25.80 1.57 4.75
CA TYR A 162 -24.89 0.47 4.40
C TYR A 162 -25.52 -0.89 4.74
N GLY A 163 -25.15 -1.95 4.03
CA GLY A 163 -25.61 -3.32 4.29
C GLY A 163 -24.94 -3.98 5.50
N ASP A 164 -23.72 -3.58 5.86
CA ASP A 164 -23.10 -3.91 7.14
C ASP A 164 -21.91 -2.97 7.45
N ALA A 165 -21.28 -3.14 8.61
CA ALA A 165 -20.13 -2.33 8.99
C ALA A 165 -18.94 -2.56 8.05
N LEU A 166 -18.72 -3.78 7.55
CA LEU A 166 -17.62 -4.09 6.63
C LEU A 166 -17.81 -3.46 5.25
N GLU A 167 -19.03 -3.34 4.76
CA GLU A 167 -19.35 -2.61 3.54
C GLU A 167 -18.96 -1.13 3.70
N ALA A 168 -19.33 -0.50 4.81
CA ALA A 168 -18.94 0.87 5.12
C ALA A 168 -17.41 1.03 5.18
N VAL A 169 -16.72 0.09 5.84
CA VAL A 169 -15.25 0.05 5.88
C VAL A 169 -14.66 -0.07 4.47
N ASN A 170 -15.12 -1.03 3.67
CA ASN A 170 -14.62 -1.25 2.31
C ASN A 170 -14.86 -0.04 1.41
N ALA A 171 -15.99 0.66 1.56
CA ALA A 171 -16.32 1.86 0.82
C ALA A 171 -15.45 3.06 1.23
N LEU A 172 -15.46 3.42 2.51
CA LEU A 172 -14.81 4.63 3.02
C LEU A 172 -13.29 4.47 3.21
N CYS A 173 -12.84 3.31 3.67
CA CYS A 173 -11.42 3.03 3.82
C CYS A 173 -10.76 2.53 2.52
N GLU A 174 -11.54 2.30 1.45
CA GLU A 174 -11.07 1.68 0.20
C GLU A 174 -10.25 0.40 0.46
N LEU A 175 -10.85 -0.51 1.23
CA LEU A 175 -10.29 -1.81 1.56
C LEU A 175 -10.98 -2.94 0.78
N ASN A 176 -10.36 -4.11 0.78
CA ASN A 176 -10.89 -5.37 0.27
C ASN A 176 -10.93 -6.40 1.40
N VAL A 177 -11.56 -6.05 2.52
CA VAL A 177 -11.73 -6.95 3.67
C VAL A 177 -13.05 -7.69 3.58
N SER A 178 -13.06 -8.92 4.03
CA SER A 178 -14.21 -9.83 4.03
C SER A 178 -14.45 -10.42 5.41
N GLN A 179 -15.57 -11.14 5.56
CA GLN A 179 -15.87 -11.82 6.82
C GLN A 179 -14.90 -12.96 7.16
N GLN A 180 -14.13 -13.43 6.17
CA GLN A 180 -13.15 -14.51 6.32
C GLN A 180 -11.79 -13.99 6.77
N ASP A 181 -11.58 -12.68 6.74
CA ASP A 181 -10.32 -12.07 7.17
C ASP A 181 -10.23 -12.00 8.69
N PHE A 182 -9.08 -12.38 9.23
CA PHE A 182 -8.75 -12.08 10.63
C PHE A 182 -8.76 -10.57 10.88
N GLY A 183 -9.14 -10.20 12.11
CA GLY A 183 -9.10 -8.82 12.57
C GLY A 183 -7.71 -8.21 12.40
N CYS A 184 -7.66 -7.07 11.72
CA CYS A 184 -6.43 -6.31 11.48
C CYS A 184 -6.58 -4.91 12.06
N ASP A 185 -5.68 -4.54 12.96
CA ASP A 185 -5.69 -3.23 13.60
C ASP A 185 -5.18 -2.16 12.66
N LEU A 186 -4.08 -2.46 11.97
CA LEU A 186 -3.43 -1.52 11.07
C LEU A 186 -2.89 -2.28 9.86
N SER A 187 -3.31 -1.87 8.67
CA SER A 187 -2.78 -2.31 7.40
C SER A 187 -2.04 -1.15 6.77
N PHE A 188 -0.74 -1.34 6.54
CA PHE A 188 0.15 -0.29 6.09
C PHE A 188 0.78 -0.66 4.76
N CYS A 189 0.75 0.24 3.79
CA CYS A 189 1.18 -0.04 2.42
C CYS A 189 2.19 0.99 1.91
N PHE A 190 3.31 0.45 1.43
CA PHE A 190 4.38 1.13 0.70
C PHE A 190 4.34 0.73 -0.77
N PRO A 191 3.59 1.43 -1.61
CA PRO A 191 3.69 1.23 -3.05
C PRO A 191 5.08 1.67 -3.53
N VAL A 192 5.75 0.79 -4.26
CA VAL A 192 6.94 1.11 -5.04
C VAL A 192 6.44 1.51 -6.41
N PHE A 193 6.47 2.81 -6.73
CA PHE A 193 5.90 3.36 -7.98
C PHE A 193 6.76 3.05 -9.21
N VAL A 194 7.05 1.77 -9.45
CA VAL A 194 7.73 1.18 -10.58
C VAL A 194 6.98 -0.08 -11.00
N ASN A 195 6.80 -0.30 -12.28
CA ASN A 195 6.10 -1.45 -12.82
C ASN A 195 6.78 -1.92 -14.11
N ILE A 196 7.00 -3.23 -14.25
CA ILE A 196 7.36 -3.83 -15.52
C ILE A 196 6.07 -4.03 -16.32
N SER A 197 5.77 -3.12 -17.24
CA SER A 197 4.53 -3.16 -18.01
C SER A 197 4.58 -4.16 -19.16
N GLN A 198 5.76 -4.49 -19.66
CA GLN A 198 5.89 -5.45 -20.75
C GLN A 198 7.24 -6.17 -20.77
N ILE A 199 7.22 -7.45 -21.10
CA ILE A 199 8.41 -8.24 -21.43
C ILE A 199 8.18 -8.85 -22.82
N ARG A 200 9.09 -8.62 -23.76
CA ARG A 200 9.09 -9.26 -25.09
C ARG A 200 10.39 -10.01 -25.28
N VAL A 201 10.28 -11.30 -25.57
CA VAL A 201 11.43 -12.15 -25.91
C VAL A 201 11.42 -12.40 -27.41
N ASN A 202 12.50 -12.02 -28.09
CA ASN A 202 12.74 -12.35 -29.49
C ASN A 202 13.90 -13.35 -29.55
N ALA A 203 13.54 -14.64 -29.50
CA ALA A 203 14.51 -15.73 -29.51
C ALA A 203 15.39 -15.76 -30.78
N PRO A 204 14.86 -15.58 -32.01
CA PRO A 204 15.69 -15.53 -33.22
C PRO A 204 16.74 -14.42 -33.19
N LYS A 205 16.38 -13.24 -32.68
CA LYS A 205 17.30 -12.10 -32.53
C LYS A 205 18.06 -12.12 -31.20
N LYS A 206 17.94 -13.19 -30.41
CA LYS A 206 18.59 -13.35 -29.11
C LYS A 206 18.43 -12.08 -28.26
N ARG A 207 17.20 -11.57 -28.16
CA ARG A 207 16.90 -10.25 -27.57
C ARG A 207 15.76 -10.32 -26.56
N ILE A 208 15.93 -9.65 -25.44
CA ILE A 208 14.86 -9.38 -24.47
C ILE A 208 14.64 -7.87 -24.44
N ASP A 209 13.39 -7.44 -24.61
CA ASP A 209 12.95 -6.07 -24.40
C ASP A 209 12.05 -6.01 -23.18
N VAL A 210 12.41 -5.17 -22.21
CA VAL A 210 11.59 -4.92 -21.01
C VAL A 210 11.14 -3.47 -21.02
N GLU A 211 9.86 -3.23 -20.89
CA GLU A 211 9.29 -1.90 -20.68
C GLU A 211 9.00 -1.69 -19.20
N VAL A 212 9.57 -0.63 -18.64
CA VAL A 212 9.40 -0.24 -17.24
C VAL A 212 8.71 1.11 -17.17
N GLN A 213 7.58 1.16 -16.48
CA GLN A 213 6.88 2.37 -16.07
C GLN A 213 7.35 2.76 -14.66
N ARG A 214 7.65 4.04 -14.41
CA ARG A 214 8.07 4.49 -13.07
C ARG A 214 7.65 5.91 -12.78
N HIS A 215 7.49 6.26 -11.50
CA HIS A 215 7.36 7.64 -11.04
C HIS A 215 8.62 8.46 -11.37
N ARG A 216 8.43 9.74 -11.68
CA ARG A 216 9.50 10.64 -12.16
C ARG A 216 10.68 10.77 -11.19
N SER A 217 10.40 10.87 -9.89
CA SER A 217 11.42 11.01 -8.84
C SER A 217 12.28 9.76 -8.66
N PHE A 218 11.91 8.63 -9.28
CA PHE A 218 12.64 7.39 -9.16
C PHE A 218 13.88 7.37 -10.07
N SER A 219 15.06 7.75 -9.57
CA SER A 219 16.32 7.63 -10.32
C SER A 219 17.01 6.27 -10.11
N GLY A 220 17.98 5.94 -10.94
CA GLY A 220 18.91 4.84 -10.63
C GLY A 220 18.40 3.40 -10.73
N LEU A 221 17.21 3.15 -11.30
CA LEU A 221 16.74 1.79 -11.56
C LEU A 221 17.78 0.98 -12.34
N ARG A 222 18.00 -0.26 -11.91
CA ARG A 222 18.71 -1.29 -12.67
C ARG A 222 17.70 -2.39 -12.99
N ALA A 223 17.64 -2.80 -14.25
CA ALA A 223 16.83 -3.93 -14.66
C ALA A 223 17.74 -5.16 -14.80
N ILE A 224 17.37 -6.25 -14.15
CA ILE A 224 18.11 -7.50 -14.16
C ILE A 224 17.16 -8.57 -14.70
N ALA A 225 17.58 -9.30 -15.73
CA ALA A 225 16.90 -10.49 -16.18
C ALA A 225 17.50 -11.71 -15.47
N CYS A 226 16.66 -12.48 -14.81
CA CYS A 226 17.04 -13.75 -14.20
C CYS A 226 16.59 -14.89 -15.13
N VAL A 227 17.55 -15.66 -15.65
CA VAL A 227 17.26 -16.74 -16.61
C VAL A 227 17.35 -18.09 -15.90
N ARG A 228 16.36 -18.95 -16.13
CA ARG A 228 16.36 -20.36 -15.70
C ARG A 228 16.64 -21.25 -16.91
N GLY A 229 17.52 -22.24 -16.73
CA GLY A 229 17.83 -23.22 -17.78
C GLY A 229 16.67 -24.20 -18.04
N GLN A 230 16.71 -24.90 -19.18
CA GLN A 230 15.65 -25.79 -19.68
C GLN A 230 15.31 -27.02 -18.81
N THR A 231 16.05 -27.31 -17.73
CA THR A 231 15.85 -28.56 -16.97
C THR A 231 14.88 -28.42 -15.78
N VAL A 232 13.61 -28.73 -16.08
CA VAL A 232 12.58 -29.54 -15.38
C VAL A 232 12.18 -29.29 -13.90
N LEU A 233 12.73 -28.37 -13.11
CA LEU A 233 12.15 -28.11 -11.76
C LEU A 233 11.86 -26.62 -11.50
N ALA A 234 10.62 -26.33 -11.07
CA ALA A 234 10.13 -24.99 -10.73
C ALA A 234 10.90 -24.35 -9.55
N ASP A 235 11.66 -25.16 -8.80
CA ASP A 235 12.43 -24.73 -7.64
C ASP A 235 13.94 -24.64 -7.91
N ALA A 236 14.38 -24.94 -9.13
CA ALA A 236 15.79 -24.84 -9.47
C ALA A 236 16.28 -23.36 -9.37
N PRO A 237 17.48 -23.12 -8.80
CA PRO A 237 18.03 -21.78 -8.67
C PRO A 237 18.23 -21.12 -10.05
N PHE A 238 18.12 -19.80 -10.09
CA PHE A 238 18.40 -19.02 -11.31
C PHE A 238 19.84 -19.26 -11.74
N ARG A 239 20.06 -19.59 -13.02
CA ARG A 239 21.39 -19.97 -13.52
C ARG A 239 22.25 -18.75 -13.84
N GLU A 240 21.63 -17.65 -14.24
CA GLU A 240 22.35 -16.45 -14.67
C GLU A 240 21.54 -15.18 -14.34
N GLN A 241 22.22 -14.16 -13.82
CA GLN A 241 21.69 -12.82 -13.68
C GLN A 241 22.33 -11.91 -14.70
N ILE A 242 21.50 -11.29 -15.54
CA ILE A 242 21.95 -10.48 -16.64
C ILE A 242 21.48 -9.04 -16.41
N SER A 243 22.44 -8.13 -16.22
CA SER A 243 22.15 -6.70 -16.20
C SER A 243 21.70 -6.23 -17.58
N LEU A 244 20.50 -5.67 -17.66
CA LEU A 244 19.96 -5.14 -18.90
C LEU A 244 20.45 -3.70 -19.13
N ARG A 245 20.84 -3.37 -20.36
CA ARG A 245 21.19 -1.99 -20.72
C ARG A 245 19.91 -1.17 -20.82
N LEU A 246 19.80 -0.12 -20.01
CA LEU A 246 18.63 0.74 -19.99
C LEU A 246 18.71 1.81 -21.08
N ILE A 247 17.68 1.87 -21.90
CA ILE A 247 17.44 2.90 -22.92
C ILE A 247 16.29 3.76 -22.40
N THR A 248 16.55 5.05 -22.22
CA THR A 248 15.50 5.99 -21.81
C THR A 248 14.75 6.48 -23.04
N GLN A 249 13.43 6.31 -23.07
CA GLN A 249 12.56 6.94 -24.06
C GLN A 249 11.56 7.82 -23.30
N MET A 250 11.67 9.14 -23.42
CA MET A 250 10.74 10.05 -22.76
C MET A 250 9.47 10.18 -23.58
N THR A 251 8.32 9.86 -22.98
CA THR A 251 7.03 10.36 -23.45
C THR A 251 6.69 11.64 -22.66
N PRO A 252 6.41 12.80 -23.31
CA PRO A 252 6.42 14.11 -22.63
C PRO A 252 5.25 14.40 -21.69
N ALA A 253 4.21 13.58 -21.65
CA ALA A 253 2.92 13.97 -21.08
C ALA A 253 2.52 13.29 -19.75
N SER A 254 3.36 12.45 -19.15
CA SER A 254 3.00 11.70 -17.93
C SER A 254 3.98 11.93 -16.78
N LYS A 255 3.47 11.97 -15.53
CA LYS A 255 4.27 11.85 -14.28
C LYS A 255 5.07 10.52 -14.21
N LEU A 256 4.87 9.64 -15.19
CA LEU A 256 5.48 8.35 -15.37
C LEU A 256 6.42 8.35 -16.57
N PHE A 257 7.59 7.72 -16.45
CA PHE A 257 8.50 7.49 -17.56
C PHE A 257 8.44 6.05 -18.05
N ARG A 258 8.65 5.85 -19.35
CA ARG A 258 8.92 4.54 -19.95
C ARG A 258 10.42 4.35 -20.15
N ARG A 259 10.96 3.21 -19.77
CA ARG A 259 12.34 2.81 -20.10
C ARG A 259 12.33 1.45 -20.77
N ARG A 260 13.12 1.31 -21.83
CA ARG A 260 13.32 0.03 -22.52
C ARG A 260 14.66 -0.55 -22.12
N ALA A 261 14.68 -1.71 -21.50
CA ALA A 261 15.92 -2.41 -21.19
C ALA A 261 16.20 -3.48 -22.26
N LEU A 262 17.47 -3.60 -22.68
CA LEU A 262 17.87 -4.49 -23.78
C LEU A 262 19.04 -5.39 -23.38
N TYR A 263 18.93 -6.67 -23.74
CA TYR A 263 20.04 -7.62 -23.70
C TYR A 263 20.18 -8.37 -25.03
N LYS A 264 21.42 -8.64 -25.42
CA LYS A 264 21.79 -9.53 -26.52
C LYS A 264 22.64 -10.67 -25.95
N PHE A 265 22.25 -11.92 -26.16
CA PHE A 265 23.05 -13.07 -25.73
C PHE A 265 24.40 -13.08 -26.45
N LYS A 266 25.50 -13.34 -25.72
CA LYS A 266 26.82 -13.57 -26.31
C LYS A 266 26.93 -15.00 -26.84
N THR A 267 27.72 -15.16 -27.90
CA THR A 267 28.19 -16.46 -28.44
C THR A 267 29.25 -17.06 -27.54
#